data_AF-A0A520HWA1-F1
#
_entry.id   AF-A0A520HWA1-F1
#
_cell.length_a   1.000
_cell.length_b   1.000
_cell.length_c   1.000
_cell.angle_alpha   90.00
_cell.angle_beta   90.00
_cell.angle_gamma   90.00
#
_symmetry.space_group_name_H-M   'P 1'
#
loop_
_entity.id
_entity.type
_entity.pdbx_description
1 polymer ?
#
loop_
_entity_poly.entity_id
_entity_poly.type
_entity_poly.pdbx_seq_one_letter_code
_entity_poly.pdbx_strand_id
1 'polypeptide(L)'
;SQTPREGSAQTLDPSADFALALLDGSDRTDAIGFEPMTGGLNATAMKRAHGLDWKRYRYSAMIVTGVGPETPDMPLSPFGKYHLRLAATRFAEGDIPFIIVTGGRAHPRATRFTEAEEMRRALIERYGVPADAIVIEPYARHTTTNLRNATRLLLAMHAPLTMDTLIVCNPVQSATIESPAFQERNRAELGYRPGTIGRRLSPTALEFRPAPQSGRVDPRDPLDP
;
A
#
# COMPACT_ATOMS: atom_id res chain seq x y z
N SER A 1 3.11 4.11 -40.09
CA SER A 1 4.31 3.37 -40.53
C SER A 1 4.55 2.26 -39.53
N GLN A 2 4.44 0.99 -39.97
CA GLN A 2 4.66 -0.19 -39.11
C GLN A 2 6.13 -0.60 -39.17
N THR A 3 7.01 0.22 -38.59
CA THR A 3 8.40 -0.20 -38.40
C THR A 3 8.54 -0.64 -36.95
N PRO A 4 8.69 -1.96 -36.67
CA PRO A 4 8.92 -2.43 -35.31
C PRO A 4 10.21 -1.82 -34.75
N ARG A 5 10.22 -1.42 -33.47
CA ARG A 5 11.45 -1.04 -32.77
C ARG A 5 12.38 -2.26 -32.68
N GLU A 6 13.68 -2.08 -32.92
CA GLU A 6 14.68 -3.13 -32.73
C GLU A 6 14.62 -3.68 -31.29
N GLY A 7 14.50 -5.00 -31.15
CA GLY A 7 14.43 -5.71 -29.86
C GLY A 7 13.04 -6.23 -29.46
N SER A 8 11.99 -5.98 -30.24
CA SER A 8 10.64 -6.54 -29.99
C SER A 8 10.59 -8.05 -30.31
N ALA A 9 10.42 -8.89 -29.28
CA ALA A 9 10.45 -10.35 -29.42
C ALA A 9 9.09 -10.99 -29.78
N GLN A 10 8.00 -10.23 -29.86
CA GLN A 10 6.67 -10.70 -30.28
C GLN A 10 5.93 -9.55 -30.95
N THR A 11 5.16 -9.82 -32.03
CA THR A 11 4.13 -8.89 -32.51
C THR A 11 3.05 -8.80 -31.44
N LEU A 12 3.26 -7.87 -30.51
CA LEU A 12 2.28 -7.49 -29.51
C LEU A 12 1.06 -6.88 -30.22
N ASP A 13 -0.12 -7.05 -29.62
CA ASP A 13 -1.33 -6.40 -30.09
C ASP A 13 -1.10 -4.88 -30.22
N PRO A 14 -1.64 -4.18 -31.25
CA PRO A 14 -1.46 -2.74 -31.39
C PRO A 14 -1.84 -1.91 -30.15
N SER A 15 -2.74 -2.42 -29.30
CA SER A 15 -3.07 -1.81 -28.00
C SER A 15 -1.91 -1.85 -27.01
N ALA A 16 -1.05 -2.86 -27.07
CA ALA A 16 0.15 -2.95 -26.23
C ALA A 16 1.22 -1.95 -26.67
N ASP A 17 1.43 -1.75 -27.97
CA ASP A 17 2.32 -0.70 -28.48
C ASP A 17 1.81 0.70 -28.08
N PHE A 18 0.50 0.91 -28.15
CA PHE A 18 -0.13 2.15 -27.67
C PHE A 18 0.04 2.34 -26.16
N ALA A 19 -0.16 1.30 -25.36
CA ALA A 19 0.04 1.35 -23.91
C ALA A 19 1.52 1.62 -23.55
N LEU A 20 2.46 0.97 -24.23
CA LEU A 20 3.90 1.22 -24.06
C LEU A 20 4.26 2.67 -24.43
N ALA A 21 3.70 3.21 -25.51
CA ALA A 21 3.90 4.61 -25.89
C ALA A 21 3.32 5.59 -24.86
N LEU A 22 2.17 5.28 -24.25
CA LEU A 22 1.61 6.09 -23.17
C LEU A 22 2.45 6.04 -21.90
N LEU A 23 3.03 4.89 -21.56
CA LEU A 23 3.96 4.75 -20.43
C LEU A 23 5.26 5.51 -20.66
N ASP A 24 5.84 5.38 -21.86
CA ASP A 24 7.04 6.08 -22.32
C ASP A 24 6.82 7.59 -22.30
N GLY A 25 5.75 8.09 -22.92
CA GLY A 25 5.39 9.51 -22.93
C GLY A 25 4.99 10.09 -21.57
N SER A 26 4.71 9.24 -20.57
CA SER A 26 4.42 9.65 -19.19
C SER A 26 5.62 9.52 -18.25
N ASP A 27 6.80 9.16 -18.76
CA ASP A 27 8.01 8.84 -17.98
C ASP A 27 7.75 7.75 -16.90
N ARG A 28 6.84 6.81 -17.16
CA ARG A 28 6.44 5.73 -16.23
C ARG A 28 7.15 4.41 -16.54
N THR A 29 8.47 4.47 -16.65
CA THR A 29 9.33 3.29 -16.93
C THR A 29 9.39 2.30 -15.76
N ASP A 30 8.90 2.67 -14.58
CA ASP A 30 8.90 1.89 -13.34
C ASP A 30 7.52 1.32 -12.98
N ALA A 31 6.55 1.36 -13.90
CA ALA A 31 5.15 1.04 -13.61
C ALA A 31 4.94 -0.37 -13.00
N ILE A 32 5.85 -1.31 -13.29
CA ILE A 32 5.85 -2.69 -12.77
C ILE A 32 7.07 -2.99 -11.88
N GLY A 33 7.77 -1.96 -11.39
CA GLY A 33 9.07 -2.12 -10.71
C GLY A 33 9.03 -2.93 -9.42
N PHE A 34 7.85 -3.18 -8.86
CA PHE A 34 7.64 -3.98 -7.65
C PHE A 34 6.81 -5.25 -7.91
N GLU A 35 6.52 -5.58 -9.17
CA GLU A 35 5.84 -6.83 -9.51
C GLU A 35 6.80 -8.05 -9.54
N PRO A 36 6.34 -9.25 -9.15
CA PRO A 36 5.05 -9.52 -8.53
C PRO A 36 4.97 -8.96 -7.10
N MET A 37 3.83 -8.41 -6.69
CA MET A 37 3.63 -7.85 -5.33
C MET A 37 3.85 -8.84 -4.17
N THR A 38 3.84 -10.15 -4.45
CA THR A 38 4.15 -11.22 -3.50
C THR A 38 5.64 -11.61 -3.46
N GLY A 39 6.44 -11.08 -4.37
CA GLY A 39 7.88 -11.32 -4.50
C GLY A 39 8.74 -10.17 -3.98
N GLY A 40 9.98 -10.09 -4.46
CA GLY A 40 10.91 -9.00 -4.15
C GLY A 40 11.05 -8.71 -2.65
N LEU A 41 10.85 -7.45 -2.27
CA LEU A 41 10.94 -6.99 -0.88
C LEU A 41 9.85 -7.58 0.05
N ASN A 42 8.76 -8.12 -0.52
CA ASN A 42 7.66 -8.75 0.20
C ASN A 42 7.84 -10.27 0.36
N ALA A 43 8.77 -10.91 -0.36
CA ALA A 43 8.87 -12.36 -0.46
C ALA A 43 9.01 -13.05 0.91
N THR A 44 9.82 -12.50 1.82
CA THR A 44 10.03 -13.09 3.15
C THR A 44 8.80 -12.96 4.04
N ALA A 45 8.12 -11.81 4.01
CA ALA A 45 6.88 -11.59 4.76
C ALA A 45 5.73 -12.47 4.23
N MET A 46 5.61 -12.61 2.90
CA MET A 46 4.65 -13.51 2.27
C MET A 46 4.89 -14.96 2.67
N LYS A 47 6.15 -15.43 2.63
CA LYS A 47 6.51 -16.78 3.09
C LYS A 47 6.13 -17.00 4.56
N ARG A 48 6.38 -16.01 5.42
CA ARG A 48 6.01 -16.08 6.85
C ARG A 48 4.50 -16.14 7.03
N ALA A 49 3.72 -15.38 6.25
CA ALA A 49 2.26 -15.35 6.34
C ALA A 49 1.62 -16.73 6.09
N HIS A 50 2.13 -17.49 5.11
CA HIS A 50 1.62 -18.84 4.80
C HIS A 50 1.73 -19.85 5.95
N GLY A 51 2.71 -19.70 6.84
CA GLY A 51 2.91 -20.58 7.99
C GLY A 51 2.39 -20.00 9.31
N LEU A 52 1.76 -18.82 9.28
CA LEU A 52 1.39 -18.10 10.50
C LEU A 52 0.11 -18.66 11.12
N ASP A 53 0.14 -18.94 12.42
CA ASP A 53 -1.06 -19.14 13.22
C ASP A 53 -1.68 -17.78 13.57
N TRP A 54 -2.57 -17.31 12.69
CA TRP A 54 -3.24 -16.01 12.82
C TRP A 54 -3.99 -15.83 14.15
N LYS A 55 -4.45 -16.91 14.78
CA LYS A 55 -5.24 -16.86 16.03
C LYS A 55 -4.43 -16.36 17.24
N ARG A 56 -3.11 -16.36 17.15
CA ARG A 56 -2.22 -15.84 18.21
C ARG A 56 -2.19 -14.32 18.29
N TYR A 57 -2.65 -13.65 17.25
CA TYR A 57 -2.62 -12.21 17.14
C TYR A 57 -4.02 -11.64 17.36
N ARG A 58 -4.10 -10.37 17.74
CA ARG A 58 -5.37 -9.66 17.86
C ARG A 58 -5.78 -9.01 16.54
N TYR A 59 -4.80 -8.44 15.84
CA TYR A 59 -4.99 -7.84 14.52
C TYR A 59 -4.22 -8.62 13.46
N SER A 60 -4.80 -8.75 12.25
CA SER A 60 -4.14 -9.46 11.15
C SER A 60 -2.96 -8.66 10.60
N ALA A 61 -3.05 -7.34 10.57
CA ALA A 61 -1.92 -6.47 10.27
C ALA A 61 -2.19 -5.05 10.80
N MET A 62 -1.16 -4.22 10.71
CA MET A 62 -1.26 -2.77 10.83
C MET A 62 -1.00 -2.12 9.48
N ILE A 63 -1.88 -1.23 9.03
CA ILE A 63 -1.75 -0.44 7.81
C ILE A 63 -1.21 0.93 8.19
N VAL A 64 -0.04 1.28 7.68
CA VAL A 64 0.62 2.56 7.90
C VAL A 64 0.57 3.36 6.60
N THR A 65 -0.22 4.43 6.60
CA THR A 65 -0.41 5.24 5.41
C THR A 65 0.74 6.22 5.21
N GLY A 66 1.18 6.35 3.97
CA GLY A 66 2.12 7.36 3.54
C GLY A 66 1.54 8.77 3.62
N VAL A 67 2.44 9.74 3.72
CA VAL A 67 2.22 11.17 3.55
C VAL A 67 3.37 11.68 2.68
N GLY A 68 3.05 11.97 1.42
CA GLY A 68 4.05 12.38 0.42
C GLY A 68 4.95 13.52 0.91
N PRO A 69 6.25 13.51 0.56
CA PRO A 69 7.20 14.55 0.94
C PRO A 69 6.83 15.94 0.39
N GLU A 70 7.23 16.98 1.12
CA GLU A 70 7.03 18.38 0.71
C GLU A 70 7.99 18.79 -0.41
N THR A 71 9.13 18.10 -0.54
CA THR A 71 10.16 18.38 -1.55
C THR A 71 10.64 17.11 -2.27
N PRO A 72 11.08 17.19 -3.54
CA PRO A 72 11.47 16.01 -4.32
C PRO A 72 12.63 15.20 -3.73
N ASP A 73 13.57 15.86 -3.03
CA ASP A 73 14.77 15.24 -2.46
C ASP A 73 14.56 14.72 -1.03
N MET A 74 13.35 14.83 -0.49
CA MET A 74 13.03 14.35 0.84
C MET A 74 12.52 12.90 0.77
N PRO A 75 13.26 11.90 1.30
CA PRO A 75 12.85 10.51 1.21
C PRO A 75 11.63 10.18 2.08
N LEU A 76 11.47 10.85 3.22
CA LEU A 76 10.32 10.71 4.12
C LEU A 76 9.92 12.06 4.70
N SER A 77 8.63 12.38 4.61
CA SER A 77 8.04 13.58 5.22
C SER A 77 8.11 13.57 6.75
N PRO A 78 8.00 14.73 7.43
CA PRO A 78 7.88 14.77 8.89
C PRO A 78 6.71 13.93 9.41
N PHE A 79 5.56 13.97 8.74
CA PHE A 79 4.40 13.14 9.09
C PHE A 79 4.64 11.65 8.82
N GLY A 80 5.33 11.30 7.72
CA GLY A 80 5.76 9.93 7.46
C GLY A 80 6.63 9.39 8.60
N LYS A 81 7.65 10.15 9.02
CA LYS A 81 8.49 9.79 10.18
C LYS A 81 7.66 9.63 11.47
N TYR A 82 6.68 10.51 11.68
CA TYR A 82 5.76 10.41 12.81
C TYR A 82 4.92 9.13 12.76
N HIS A 83 4.36 8.77 11.60
CA HIS A 83 3.61 7.53 11.42
C HIS A 83 4.47 6.29 11.70
N LEU A 84 5.72 6.28 11.22
CA LEU A 84 6.65 5.16 11.49
C LEU A 84 6.97 5.02 12.97
N ARG A 85 7.12 6.13 13.70
CA ARG A 85 7.29 6.09 15.16
C ARG A 85 6.08 5.47 15.84
N LEU A 86 4.87 5.91 15.48
CA LEU A 86 3.62 5.34 16.03
C LEU A 86 3.51 3.84 15.72
N ALA A 87 3.79 3.45 14.48
CA ALA A 87 3.77 2.08 14.04
C ALA A 87 4.77 1.22 14.81
N ALA A 88 6.03 1.63 14.90
CA ALA A 88 7.04 0.90 15.65
C ALA A 88 6.66 0.72 17.13
N THR A 89 6.19 1.78 17.79
CA THR A 89 5.71 1.68 19.18
C THR A 89 4.54 0.71 19.31
N ARG A 90 3.56 0.78 18.40
CA ARG A 90 2.38 -0.09 18.45
C ARG A 90 2.74 -1.54 18.14
N PHE A 91 3.63 -1.79 17.19
CA PHE A 91 4.08 -3.14 16.82
C PHE A 91 4.81 -3.84 17.97
N ALA A 92 5.54 -3.09 18.80
CA ALA A 92 6.24 -3.63 19.96
C ALA A 92 5.31 -4.24 21.04
N GLU A 93 4.00 -3.97 21.00
CA GLU A 93 3.01 -4.62 21.88
C GLU A 93 2.79 -6.11 21.54
N GLY A 94 3.22 -6.57 20.36
CA GLY A 94 3.32 -7.99 20.01
C GLY A 94 2.03 -8.68 19.57
N ASP A 95 0.89 -7.98 19.52
CA ASP A 95 -0.42 -8.51 19.12
C ASP A 95 -0.74 -8.30 17.62
N ILE A 96 0.24 -7.83 16.83
CA ILE A 96 0.17 -7.61 15.38
C ILE A 96 1.35 -8.32 14.69
N PRO A 97 1.12 -9.19 13.68
CA PRO A 97 2.20 -9.95 13.06
C PRO A 97 2.91 -9.19 11.92
N PHE A 98 2.21 -8.26 11.27
CA PHE A 98 2.69 -7.56 10.07
C PHE A 98 2.39 -6.06 10.08
N ILE A 99 3.29 -5.29 9.46
CA ILE A 99 3.13 -3.88 9.13
C ILE A 99 3.07 -3.75 7.61
N ILE A 100 1.95 -3.27 7.08
CA ILE A 100 1.79 -2.92 5.67
C ILE A 100 2.04 -1.42 5.55
N VAL A 101 3.15 -1.04 4.91
CA VAL A 101 3.46 0.37 4.62
C VAL A 101 2.99 0.69 3.20
N THR A 102 2.09 1.66 3.06
CA THR A 102 1.42 1.97 1.77
C THR A 102 1.67 3.42 1.35
N GLY A 103 2.25 3.60 0.18
CA GLY A 103 2.59 4.91 -0.39
C GLY A 103 3.51 4.81 -1.59
N GLY A 104 3.08 5.37 -2.72
CA GLY A 104 3.86 5.44 -3.96
C GLY A 104 4.53 6.79 -4.20
N ARG A 105 4.92 7.03 -5.45
CA ARG A 105 5.64 8.24 -5.92
C ARG A 105 4.68 9.40 -6.25
N ALA A 106 3.72 9.65 -5.36
CA ALA A 106 2.55 10.47 -5.66
C ALA A 106 2.81 11.98 -5.60
N HIS A 107 3.57 12.43 -4.59
CA HIS A 107 3.79 13.85 -4.33
C HIS A 107 5.21 14.13 -3.80
N PRO A 108 5.98 15.02 -4.46
CA PRO A 108 5.78 15.50 -5.83
C PRO A 108 5.77 14.34 -6.86
N ARG A 109 5.14 14.56 -8.03
CA ARG A 109 5.08 13.53 -9.08
C ARG A 109 6.51 13.15 -9.49
N ALA A 110 6.76 11.84 -9.64
CA ALA A 110 8.05 11.29 -10.05
C ALA A 110 9.23 11.59 -9.09
N THR A 111 8.97 11.69 -7.77
CA THR A 111 10.06 11.70 -6.77
C THR A 111 10.99 10.52 -6.98
N ARG A 112 12.30 10.69 -6.76
CA ARG A 112 13.27 9.57 -6.86
C ARG A 112 12.91 8.40 -5.94
N PHE A 113 12.25 8.68 -4.82
CA PHE A 113 11.97 7.72 -3.76
C PHE A 113 10.54 7.19 -3.85
N THR A 114 10.41 5.86 -3.69
CA THR A 114 9.14 5.19 -3.41
C THR A 114 8.91 5.22 -1.91
N GLU A 115 7.83 5.86 -1.47
CA GLU A 115 7.59 6.12 -0.05
C GLU A 115 7.56 4.82 0.78
N ALA A 116 6.88 3.78 0.30
CA ALA A 116 6.81 2.49 0.99
C ALA A 116 8.17 1.81 1.19
N GLU A 117 9.10 1.94 0.24
CA GLU A 117 10.45 1.40 0.36
C GLU A 117 11.26 2.14 1.42
N GLU A 118 11.19 3.47 1.42
CA GLU A 118 11.84 4.31 2.42
C GLU A 118 11.26 4.09 3.82
N MET A 119 9.94 3.90 3.91
CA MET A 119 9.25 3.53 5.15
C MET A 119 9.74 2.19 5.69
N ARG A 120 9.83 1.16 4.84
CA ARG A 120 10.40 -0.14 5.21
C ARG A 120 11.84 -0.01 5.72
N ARG A 121 12.69 0.72 5.01
CA ARG A 121 14.09 0.93 5.40
C ARG A 121 14.18 1.58 6.78
N ALA A 122 13.39 2.63 7.02
CA ALA A 122 13.37 3.32 8.31
C ALA A 122 12.84 2.44 9.46
N LEU A 123 11.82 1.60 9.24
CA LEU A 123 11.33 0.65 10.25
C LEU A 123 12.40 -0.37 10.66
N ILE A 124 13.18 -0.87 9.71
CA ILE A 124 14.28 -1.82 9.98
C ILE A 124 15.42 -1.10 10.70
N GLU A 125 15.97 -0.05 10.09
CA GLU A 125 17.22 0.57 10.55
C GLU A 125 17.08 1.33 11.87
N ARG A 126 15.93 2.00 12.08
CA ARG A 126 15.77 2.91 13.23
C ARG A 126 15.01 2.29 14.39
N TYR A 127 14.15 1.31 14.10
CA TYR A 127 13.25 0.72 15.08
C TYR A 127 13.46 -0.78 15.26
N GLY A 128 14.34 -1.41 14.48
CA GLY A 128 14.65 -2.84 14.62
C GLY A 128 13.47 -3.76 14.26
N VAL A 129 12.49 -3.26 13.50
CA VAL A 129 11.36 -4.09 13.05
C VAL A 129 11.90 -5.16 12.09
N PRO A 130 11.59 -6.46 12.30
CA PRO A 130 12.05 -7.52 11.42
C PRO A 130 11.58 -7.31 9.97
N ALA A 131 12.48 -7.53 9.02
CA ALA A 131 12.19 -7.36 7.60
C ALA A 131 11.06 -8.28 7.10
N ASP A 132 10.88 -9.44 7.73
CA ASP A 132 9.80 -10.40 7.43
C ASP A 132 8.46 -10.07 8.11
N ALA A 133 8.41 -9.00 8.93
CA ALA A 133 7.18 -8.43 9.46
C ALA A 133 6.66 -7.26 8.60
N ILE A 134 7.41 -6.80 7.60
CA ILE A 134 7.06 -5.61 6.83
C ILE A 134 6.66 -6.00 5.41
N VAL A 135 5.53 -5.49 4.96
CA VAL A 135 5.03 -5.62 3.59
C VAL A 135 4.90 -4.22 3.00
N ILE A 136 5.47 -4.01 1.82
CA ILE A 136 5.38 -2.74 1.10
C ILE A 136 4.23 -2.77 0.10
N GLU A 137 3.56 -1.63 -0.03
CA GLU A 137 2.58 -1.34 -1.06
C GLU A 137 3.00 -0.01 -1.73
N PRO A 138 3.65 -0.06 -2.90
CA PRO A 138 4.33 1.10 -3.49
C PRO A 138 3.49 1.84 -4.55
N TYR A 139 2.22 1.46 -4.75
CA TYR A 139 1.44 1.96 -5.89
C TYR A 139 0.30 2.90 -5.48
N ALA A 140 -0.12 2.91 -4.22
CA ALA A 140 -1.17 3.81 -3.79
C ALA A 140 -0.75 5.29 -3.83
N ARG A 141 -1.68 6.13 -4.25
CA ARG A 141 -1.48 7.59 -4.44
C ARG A 141 -2.46 8.43 -3.63
N HIS A 142 -3.50 7.79 -3.12
CA HIS A 142 -4.55 8.41 -2.33
C HIS A 142 -4.93 7.50 -1.17
N THR A 143 -5.51 8.08 -0.11
CA THR A 143 -5.98 7.33 1.06
C THR A 143 -6.99 6.24 0.70
N THR A 144 -7.81 6.42 -0.35
CA THR A 144 -8.74 5.39 -0.87
C THR A 144 -7.97 4.19 -1.43
N THR A 145 -6.99 4.43 -2.30
CA THR A 145 -6.11 3.38 -2.86
C THR A 145 -5.21 2.73 -1.82
N ASN A 146 -4.79 3.46 -0.77
CA ASN A 146 -3.99 2.89 0.33
C ASN A 146 -4.73 1.72 0.98
N LEU A 147 -5.99 1.94 1.38
CA LEU A 147 -6.80 0.92 2.04
C LEU A 147 -7.19 -0.23 1.09
N ARG A 148 -7.48 0.08 -0.18
CA ARG A 148 -7.73 -0.92 -1.23
C ARG A 148 -6.54 -1.85 -1.41
N ASN A 149 -5.36 -1.28 -1.69
CA ASN A 149 -4.17 -2.06 -2.03
C ASN A 149 -3.64 -2.82 -0.80
N ALA A 150 -3.71 -2.23 0.39
CA ALA A 150 -3.43 -2.95 1.64
C ALA A 150 -4.39 -4.15 1.84
N THR A 151 -5.67 -4.00 1.49
CA THR A 151 -6.63 -5.12 1.53
C THR A 151 -6.26 -6.22 0.54
N ARG A 152 -5.78 -5.88 -0.66
CA ARG A 152 -5.29 -6.86 -1.64
C ARG A 152 -4.08 -7.63 -1.13
N LEU A 153 -3.14 -6.95 -0.46
CA LEU A 153 -2.00 -7.62 0.16
C LEU A 153 -2.45 -8.58 1.27
N LEU A 154 -3.41 -8.18 2.11
CA LEU A 154 -4.00 -9.08 3.12
C LEU A 154 -4.62 -10.33 2.50
N LEU A 155 -5.34 -10.18 1.38
CA LEU A 155 -5.87 -11.31 0.61
C LEU A 155 -4.74 -12.22 0.10
N ALA A 156 -3.70 -11.64 -0.50
CA ALA A 156 -2.55 -12.39 -1.01
C ALA A 156 -1.79 -13.14 0.10
N MET A 157 -1.72 -12.55 1.30
CA MET A 157 -1.15 -13.15 2.50
C MET A 157 -2.03 -14.24 3.13
N HIS A 158 -3.24 -14.46 2.62
CA HIS A 158 -4.25 -15.35 3.20
C HIS A 158 -4.63 -14.95 4.64
N ALA A 159 -4.58 -13.66 4.95
CA ALA A 159 -5.02 -13.14 6.23
C ALA A 159 -6.54 -13.34 6.40
N PRO A 160 -7.03 -13.79 7.58
CA PRO A 160 -8.46 -13.95 7.80
C PRO A 160 -9.19 -12.61 7.73
N LEU A 161 -10.09 -12.44 6.75
CA LEU A 161 -10.84 -11.19 6.57
C LEU A 161 -11.85 -10.91 7.71
N THR A 162 -12.14 -11.91 8.53
CA THR A 162 -12.95 -11.76 9.75
C THR A 162 -12.19 -11.06 10.87
N MET A 163 -10.86 -10.98 10.77
CA MET A 163 -9.98 -10.37 11.75
C MET A 163 -9.81 -8.89 11.43
N ASP A 164 -9.82 -8.05 12.48
CA ASP A 164 -9.52 -6.64 12.32
C ASP A 164 -8.07 -6.41 11.94
N THR A 165 -7.85 -5.32 11.23
CA THR A 165 -6.55 -4.70 11.02
C THR A 165 -6.54 -3.36 11.73
N LEU A 166 -5.37 -2.78 11.95
CA LEU A 166 -5.23 -1.48 12.58
C LEU A 166 -4.70 -0.45 11.58
N ILE A 167 -5.44 0.61 11.31
CA ILE A 167 -4.94 1.76 10.55
C ILE A 167 -4.19 2.67 11.53
N VAL A 168 -2.94 3.00 11.21
CA VAL A 168 -2.12 3.96 11.98
C VAL A 168 -1.70 5.13 11.09
N CYS A 169 -2.09 6.33 11.52
CA CYS A 169 -1.79 7.59 10.82
C CYS A 169 -1.95 8.79 11.77
N ASN A 170 -1.63 9.99 11.28
CA ASN A 170 -1.80 11.22 12.05
C ASN A 170 -3.29 11.52 12.34
N PRO A 171 -3.60 12.36 13.34
CA PRO A 171 -4.98 12.60 13.75
C PRO A 171 -5.89 13.18 12.65
N VAL A 172 -5.36 14.02 11.78
CA VAL A 172 -6.13 14.63 10.68
C VAL A 172 -6.53 13.57 9.65
N GLN A 173 -5.59 12.73 9.25
CA GLN A 173 -5.85 11.64 8.32
C GLN A 173 -6.78 10.59 8.94
N SER A 174 -6.59 10.27 10.22
CA SER A 174 -7.46 9.37 10.97
C SER A 174 -8.90 9.89 11.03
N ALA A 175 -9.11 11.16 11.36
CA ALA A 175 -10.45 11.77 11.36
C ALA A 175 -11.08 11.76 9.95
N THR A 176 -10.27 11.99 8.92
CA THR A 176 -10.72 11.94 7.53
C THR A 176 -11.20 10.53 7.15
N ILE A 177 -10.44 9.49 7.49
CA ILE A 177 -10.75 8.08 7.18
C ILE A 177 -12.07 7.63 7.84
N GLU A 178 -12.33 8.06 9.07
CA GLU A 178 -13.57 7.74 9.80
C GLU A 178 -14.79 8.50 9.23
N SER A 179 -14.57 9.59 8.49
CA SER A 179 -15.66 10.46 8.05
C SER A 179 -16.63 9.79 7.06
N PRO A 180 -17.94 10.13 7.11
CA PRO A 180 -18.90 9.70 6.09
C PRO A 180 -18.51 10.15 4.68
N ALA A 181 -17.88 11.32 4.56
CA ALA A 181 -17.40 11.85 3.28
C ALA A 181 -16.36 10.94 2.63
N PHE A 182 -15.43 10.39 3.42
CA PHE A 182 -14.47 9.41 2.90
C PHE A 182 -15.15 8.12 2.46
N GLN A 183 -16.17 7.67 3.18
CA GLN A 183 -16.95 6.48 2.78
C GLN A 183 -17.68 6.68 1.45
N GLU A 184 -18.17 7.89 1.19
CA GLU A 184 -18.81 8.23 -0.08
C GLU A 184 -17.78 8.39 -1.21
N ARG A 185 -16.64 9.01 -0.92
CA ARG A 185 -15.51 9.09 -1.85
C ARG A 185 -15.05 7.71 -2.31
N ASN A 186 -14.96 6.72 -1.42
CA ASN A 186 -14.63 5.34 -1.80
C ASN A 186 -15.65 4.75 -2.79
N ARG A 187 -16.96 4.98 -2.58
CA ARG A 187 -17.98 4.53 -3.51
C ARG A 187 -17.89 5.22 -4.86
N ALA A 188 -17.67 6.54 -4.86
CA ALA A 188 -17.55 7.31 -6.09
C ALA A 188 -16.31 6.94 -6.91
N GLU A 189 -15.15 6.81 -6.25
CA GLU A 189 -13.88 6.51 -6.92
C GLU A 189 -13.72 5.03 -7.25
N LEU A 190 -13.98 4.12 -6.30
CA LEU A 190 -13.72 2.68 -6.44
C LEU A 190 -14.96 1.87 -6.82
N GLY A 191 -16.16 2.43 -6.68
CA GLY A 191 -17.42 1.68 -6.84
C GLY A 191 -17.77 0.79 -5.63
N TYR A 192 -16.93 0.74 -4.60
CA TYR A 192 -17.13 -0.04 -3.39
C TYR A 192 -16.34 0.55 -2.21
N ARG A 193 -16.51 -0.02 -1.02
CA ARG A 193 -15.71 0.32 0.16
C ARG A 193 -14.61 -0.72 0.35
N PRO A 194 -13.33 -0.31 0.47
CA PRO A 194 -12.22 -1.25 0.68
C PRO A 194 -12.35 -2.12 1.94
N GLY A 195 -13.14 -1.65 2.90
CA GLY A 195 -13.47 -2.31 4.13
C GLY A 195 -14.36 -1.42 5.00
N THR A 196 -14.59 -1.85 6.23
CA THR A 196 -15.42 -1.12 7.20
C THR A 196 -14.54 -0.56 8.30
N ILE A 197 -14.67 0.74 8.58
CA ILE A 197 -14.01 1.36 9.74
C ILE A 197 -14.74 0.91 11.00
N GLY A 198 -13.98 0.36 11.94
CA GLY A 198 -14.43 -0.10 13.24
C GLY A 198 -14.23 0.98 14.31
N ARG A 199 -13.89 0.55 15.52
CA ARG A 199 -13.71 1.44 16.67
C ARG A 199 -12.45 2.29 16.53
N ARG A 200 -12.55 3.55 16.96
CA ARG A 200 -11.40 4.42 17.25
C ARG A 200 -10.72 4.02 18.55
N LEU A 201 -9.45 3.63 18.48
CA LEU A 201 -8.65 3.27 19.67
C LEU A 201 -7.91 4.49 20.23
N SER A 202 -7.52 5.41 19.35
CA SER A 202 -6.85 6.67 19.72
C SER A 202 -7.07 7.71 18.61
N PRO A 203 -6.61 8.96 18.79
CA PRO A 203 -6.60 9.93 17.70
C PRO A 203 -5.83 9.46 16.46
N THR A 204 -4.90 8.50 16.60
CA THR A 204 -4.00 8.04 15.53
C THR A 204 -4.27 6.60 15.07
N ALA A 205 -5.25 5.91 15.67
CA ALA A 205 -5.48 4.50 15.45
C ALA A 205 -6.98 4.15 15.30
N LEU A 206 -7.31 3.46 14.21
CA LEU A 206 -8.66 3.00 13.88
C LEU A 206 -8.64 1.50 13.57
N GLU A 207 -9.62 0.75 14.07
CA GLU A 207 -9.85 -0.62 13.60
C GLU A 207 -10.41 -0.57 12.17
N PHE A 208 -10.03 -1.55 11.34
CA PHE A 208 -10.48 -1.68 9.97
C PHE A 208 -10.72 -3.15 9.62
N ARG A 209 -11.93 -3.47 9.17
CA ARG A 209 -12.31 -4.78 8.67
C ARG A 209 -12.13 -4.81 7.15
N PRO A 210 -11.14 -5.53 6.60
CA PRO A 210 -10.94 -5.60 5.15
C PRO A 210 -12.14 -6.24 4.45
N ALA A 211 -12.48 -5.74 3.26
CA ALA A 211 -13.59 -6.28 2.45
C ALA A 211 -13.06 -7.04 1.22
N PRO A 212 -13.60 -8.23 0.90
CA PRO A 212 -13.17 -9.05 -0.24
C PRO A 212 -13.37 -8.37 -1.60
N GLN A 213 -14.29 -7.40 -1.69
CA GLN A 213 -14.53 -6.59 -2.89
C GLN A 213 -13.26 -5.89 -3.39
N SER A 214 -12.31 -5.60 -2.50
CA SER A 214 -11.01 -5.01 -2.86
C SER A 214 -10.17 -5.88 -3.78
N GLY A 215 -10.41 -7.19 -3.85
CA GLY A 215 -9.71 -8.10 -4.76
C GLY A 215 -10.12 -7.97 -6.24
N ARG A 216 -11.11 -7.14 -6.56
CA ARG A 216 -11.51 -6.86 -7.93
C ARG A 216 -10.49 -5.93 -8.58
N VAL A 217 -10.08 -6.25 -9.81
CA VAL A 217 -9.38 -5.32 -10.70
C VAL A 217 -10.39 -4.29 -11.20
N ASP A 218 -10.12 -3.00 -11.04
CA ASP A 218 -10.98 -1.92 -11.56
C ASP A 218 -10.56 -1.58 -13.00
N PRO A 219 -11.36 -1.95 -14.02
CA PRO A 219 -11.01 -1.66 -15.41
C PRO A 219 -11.02 -0.17 -15.75
N ARG A 220 -11.46 0.71 -14.84
CA ARG A 220 -11.51 2.18 -15.02
C ARG A 220 -10.28 2.89 -14.45
N ASP A 221 -9.47 2.21 -13.63
CA ASP A 221 -8.22 2.74 -13.10
C ASP A 221 -7.06 2.08 -13.88
N PRO A 222 -6.50 2.73 -14.92
CA PRO A 222 -5.45 2.15 -15.76
C PRO A 222 -4.12 1.93 -15.01
N LEU A 223 -4.04 2.39 -13.76
CA LEU A 223 -2.89 2.23 -12.87
C LEU A 223 -3.25 1.39 -11.65
N ASP A 224 -4.36 0.66 -11.71
CA ASP A 224 -4.70 -0.39 -10.77
C ASP A 224 -3.77 -1.59 -10.98
N PRO A 225 -2.92 -1.95 -10.00
CA PRO A 225 -2.03 -3.10 -10.12
C PRO A 225 -2.79 -4.43 -10.01
#